data_AF-A0A958WN66-F1
#
_entry.id   AF-A0A958WN66-F1
#
_cell.length_a   1.000
_cell.length_b   1.000
_cell.length_c   1.000
_cell.angle_alpha   90.00
_cell.angle_beta   90.00
_cell.angle_gamma   90.00
#
_symmetry.space_group_name_H-M   'P 1'
#
loop_
_entity.id
_entity.type
_entity.pdbx_description
1 polymer ?
#
loop_
_entity_poly.entity_id
_entity_poly.type
_entity_poly.pdbx_seq_one_letter_code
_entity_poly.pdbx_strand_id
1 'polypeptide(L)'
;ILKGEQDAATQYLKRTTGDQLSTKFEPIIGNALESVNATKYYSDVTTTYNKIPFVEPVETDLTAYVNNLAIEGLFKLVAEEELKIRKDPISRTTDLLKKVFGYQE
;
A
#
# COMPACT_ATOMS: atom_id res chain seq x y z
N ILE A 1 -9.05 17.72 6.77
CA ILE A 1 -7.91 16.76 6.64
C ILE A 1 -7.12 16.73 7.95
N LEU A 2 -6.41 17.79 8.35
CA LEU A 2 -5.50 17.77 9.52
C LEU A 2 -6.17 17.71 10.91
N LYS A 3 -7.44 18.11 11.02
CA LYS A 3 -8.26 17.98 12.24
C LYS A 3 -9.09 16.68 12.30
N GLY A 4 -8.95 15.82 11.29
CA GLY A 4 -9.61 14.52 11.25
C GLY A 4 -8.86 13.47 12.09
N GLU A 5 -9.18 12.21 11.85
CA GLU A 5 -8.52 11.05 12.46
C GLU A 5 -6.98 11.09 12.30
N GLN A 6 -6.29 10.26 13.07
CA GLN A 6 -4.84 10.30 13.23
C GLN A 6 -4.06 10.02 11.93
N ASP A 7 -4.69 9.38 10.95
CA ASP A 7 -4.15 9.07 9.62
C ASP A 7 -4.89 9.81 8.49
N ALA A 8 -5.63 10.88 8.81
CA ALA A 8 -6.51 11.53 7.85
C ALA A 8 -5.78 12.12 6.62
N ALA A 9 -4.50 12.49 6.74
CA ALA A 9 -3.71 12.91 5.58
C ALA A 9 -3.32 11.70 4.73
N THR A 10 -2.95 10.57 5.34
CA THR A 10 -2.71 9.30 4.67
C THR A 10 -3.95 8.81 3.93
N GLN A 11 -5.14 8.85 4.54
CA GLN A 11 -6.39 8.46 3.88
C GLN A 11 -6.72 9.36 2.68
N TYR A 12 -6.47 10.66 2.81
CA TYR A 12 -6.61 11.59 1.69
C TYR A 12 -5.65 11.25 0.55
N LEU A 13 -4.38 10.98 0.87
CA LEU A 13 -3.37 10.60 -0.12
C LEU A 13 -3.75 9.27 -0.80
N LYS A 14 -4.12 8.24 -0.02
CA LYS A 14 -4.58 6.94 -0.53
C LYS A 14 -5.72 7.10 -1.53
N ARG A 15 -6.74 7.90 -1.19
CA ARG A 15 -7.89 8.13 -2.07
C ARG A 15 -7.56 8.93 -3.33
N THR A 16 -6.61 9.86 -3.26
CA THR A 16 -6.33 10.77 -4.39
C THR A 16 -5.24 10.27 -5.33
N THR A 17 -4.33 9.43 -4.85
CA THR A 17 -3.19 8.95 -5.63
C THR A 17 -3.03 7.43 -5.66
N GLY A 18 -3.81 6.68 -4.87
CA GLY A 18 -3.66 5.24 -4.72
C GLY A 18 -3.73 4.48 -6.04
N ASP A 19 -4.72 4.78 -6.88
CA ASP A 19 -4.91 4.11 -8.18
C ASP A 19 -3.73 4.39 -9.12
N GLN A 20 -3.33 5.66 -9.25
CA GLN A 20 -2.19 6.04 -10.07
C GLN A 20 -0.89 5.40 -9.59
N LEU A 21 -0.71 5.30 -8.28
CA LEU A 21 0.46 4.67 -7.68
C LEU A 21 0.47 3.17 -7.95
N SER A 22 -0.67 2.50 -7.79
CA SER A 22 -0.85 1.08 -8.12
C SER A 22 -0.48 0.77 -9.57
N THR A 23 -0.99 1.55 -10.53
CA THR A 23 -0.66 1.39 -11.96
C THR A 23 0.84 1.58 -12.25
N LYS A 24 1.51 2.47 -11.51
CA LYS A 24 2.94 2.72 -11.68
C LYS A 24 3.81 1.62 -11.05
N PHE A 25 3.33 0.99 -9.98
CA PHE A 25 4.06 -0.05 -9.25
C PHE A 25 3.90 -1.43 -9.87
N GLU A 26 2.76 -1.70 -10.51
CA GLU A 26 2.45 -2.97 -11.16
C GLU A 26 3.57 -3.50 -12.08
N PRO A 27 4.13 -2.74 -13.05
CA PRO A 27 5.21 -3.26 -13.89
C PRO A 27 6.52 -3.50 -13.12
N ILE A 28 6.76 -2.78 -12.02
CA ILE A 28 7.96 -2.98 -11.19
C ILE A 28 7.84 -4.31 -10.44
N ILE A 29 6.67 -4.57 -9.86
CA ILE A 29 6.38 -5.81 -9.14
C ILE A 29 6.33 -7.00 -10.10
N GLY A 30 5.68 -6.85 -11.25
CA GLY A 30 5.65 -7.88 -12.30
C GLY A 30 7.05 -8.32 -12.69
N ASN A 31 7.93 -7.38 -13.06
CA ASN A 31 9.32 -7.67 -13.41
C ASN A 31 10.09 -8.36 -12.26
N ALA A 32 9.88 -7.93 -11.01
CA ALA A 32 10.53 -8.53 -9.85
C ALA A 32 10.08 -9.99 -9.62
N LEU A 33 8.78 -10.27 -9.72
CA LEU A 33 8.24 -11.62 -9.56
C LEU A 33 8.60 -12.54 -10.73
N GLU A 34 8.61 -12.01 -11.95
CA GLU A 34 9.05 -12.73 -13.15
C GLU A 34 10.53 -13.12 -13.07
N SER A 35 11.39 -12.25 -12.53
CA SER A 35 12.82 -12.53 -12.38
C SER A 35 13.12 -13.79 -11.54
N VAL A 36 12.18 -14.18 -10.67
CA VAL A 36 12.26 -15.38 -9.82
C VAL A 36 11.28 -16.48 -10.23
N ASN A 37 10.63 -16.35 -11.40
CA ASN A 37 9.59 -17.26 -11.90
C ASN A 37 8.40 -17.47 -10.94
N ALA A 38 8.16 -16.55 -10.00
CA ALA A 38 7.13 -16.73 -8.97
C ALA A 38 5.72 -16.73 -9.56
N THR A 39 5.46 -15.88 -10.55
CA THR A 39 4.16 -15.78 -11.24
C THR A 39 3.76 -17.10 -11.89
N LYS A 40 4.69 -17.77 -12.57
CA LYS A 40 4.46 -19.05 -13.24
C LYS A 40 4.07 -20.15 -12.25
N TYR A 41 4.93 -20.41 -11.26
CA TYR A 41 4.70 -21.52 -10.33
C TYR A 41 3.48 -21.30 -9.45
N TYR A 42 3.22 -20.05 -9.05
CA TYR A 42 2.03 -19.72 -8.28
C TYR A 42 0.76 -19.94 -9.09
N SER A 43 0.71 -19.50 -10.36
CA SER A 43 -0.45 -19.69 -11.24
C SER A 43 -0.75 -21.17 -11.46
N ASP A 44 0.26 -22.01 -11.69
CA ASP A 44 0.09 -23.47 -11.89
C ASP A 44 -0.54 -24.14 -10.65
N VAL A 45 -0.03 -23.80 -9.46
CA VAL A 45 -0.49 -24.38 -8.19
C VAL A 45 -1.89 -23.89 -7.86
N THR A 46 -2.15 -22.59 -7.94
CA THR A 46 -3.44 -21.98 -7.59
C THR A 46 -4.55 -22.37 -8.55
N THR A 47 -4.27 -22.45 -9.85
CA THR A 47 -5.22 -22.95 -10.85
C THR A 47 -5.62 -24.39 -10.59
N THR A 48 -4.68 -25.23 -10.11
CA THR A 48 -4.98 -26.62 -9.75
C THR A 48 -5.77 -26.70 -8.45
N TYR A 49 -5.39 -25.91 -7.44
CA TYR A 49 -6.10 -25.81 -6.16
C TYR A 49 -7.56 -25.38 -6.36
N ASN A 50 -7.82 -24.35 -7.17
CA ASN A 50 -9.16 -23.83 -7.45
C ASN A 50 -10.09 -24.82 -8.18
N LYS A 51 -9.57 -25.94 -8.72
CA LYS A 51 -10.39 -27.01 -9.32
C LYS A 51 -10.98 -27.97 -8.28
N ILE A 52 -10.52 -27.93 -7.04
CA ILE A 52 -10.99 -28.81 -5.98
C ILE A 52 -12.39 -28.31 -5.55
N PRO A 53 -13.45 -29.15 -5.59
CA PRO A 53 -14.76 -28.72 -5.15
C PRO A 53 -14.76 -28.44 -3.64
N PHE A 54 -15.58 -27.46 -3.22
CA PHE A 54 -15.77 -27.04 -1.82
C PHE A 54 -14.58 -26.34 -1.14
N VAL A 55 -13.56 -25.92 -1.90
CA VAL A 55 -12.50 -25.02 -1.39
C VAL A 55 -12.86 -23.55 -1.64
N GLU A 56 -12.30 -22.65 -0.85
CA GLU A 56 -12.36 -21.21 -1.10
C GLU A 56 -11.39 -20.85 -2.24
N PRO A 57 -11.86 -20.25 -3.34
CA PRO A 57 -11.00 -19.88 -4.45
C PRO A 57 -9.95 -18.84 -4.04
N VAL A 58 -8.72 -19.03 -4.51
CA VAL A 58 -7.64 -18.05 -4.33
C VAL A 58 -7.38 -17.28 -5.62
N GLU A 59 -6.92 -16.03 -5.48
CA GLU A 59 -6.47 -15.24 -6.63
C GLU A 59 -5.28 -15.92 -7.30
N THR A 60 -5.35 -16.06 -8.63
CA THR A 60 -4.33 -16.70 -9.46
C THR A 60 -3.31 -15.70 -10.01
N ASP A 61 -3.70 -14.43 -10.12
CA ASP A 61 -2.80 -13.35 -10.50
C ASP A 61 -1.98 -12.89 -9.31
N LEU A 62 -0.79 -13.49 -9.19
CA LEU A 62 0.17 -13.14 -8.14
C LEU A 62 0.61 -11.67 -8.23
N THR A 63 0.73 -11.11 -9.44
CA THR A 63 1.21 -9.75 -9.64
C THR A 63 0.19 -8.76 -9.08
N ALA A 64 -1.08 -8.90 -9.44
CA ALA A 64 -2.16 -8.05 -8.91
C ALA A 64 -2.26 -8.18 -7.38
N TYR A 65 -2.20 -9.41 -6.86
CA TYR A 65 -2.26 -9.66 -5.42
C TYR A 65 -1.13 -8.99 -4.64
N VAL A 66 0.13 -9.19 -5.08
CA VAL A 66 1.31 -8.60 -4.43
C VAL A 66 1.32 -7.08 -4.60
N ASN A 67 0.87 -6.55 -5.73
CA ASN A 67 0.75 -5.11 -5.95
C ASN A 67 -0.21 -4.47 -4.93
N ASN A 68 -1.39 -5.05 -4.74
CA ASN A 68 -2.35 -4.56 -3.74
C ASN A 68 -1.75 -4.59 -2.32
N LEU A 69 -1.12 -5.70 -1.93
CA LEU A 69 -0.46 -5.81 -0.62
C LEU A 69 0.68 -4.81 -0.43
N ALA A 70 1.48 -4.56 -1.48
CA ALA A 70 2.58 -3.61 -1.44
C ALA A 70 2.07 -2.18 -1.24
N ILE A 71 1.00 -1.79 -1.96
CA ILE A 71 0.37 -0.47 -1.83
C ILE A 71 -0.27 -0.32 -0.44
N GLU A 72 -0.96 -1.34 0.06
CA GLU A 72 -1.50 -1.33 1.43
C GLU A 72 -0.40 -1.20 2.49
N GLY A 73 0.68 -1.98 2.36
CA GLY A 73 1.83 -1.90 3.24
C GLY A 73 2.49 -0.53 3.22
N LEU A 74 2.63 0.08 2.04
CA LEU A 74 3.15 1.44 1.90
C LEU A 74 2.29 2.44 2.67
N PHE A 75 0.97 2.43 2.46
CA PHE A 75 0.08 3.36 3.15
C PHE A 75 0.02 3.12 4.65
N LYS A 76 0.20 1.88 5.11
CA LYS A 76 0.37 1.59 6.53
C LYS A 76 1.60 2.29 7.12
N LEU A 77 2.75 2.22 6.45
CA LEU A 77 3.97 2.90 6.89
C LEU A 77 3.81 4.43 6.85
N VAL A 78 3.11 4.97 5.84
CA VAL A 78 2.81 6.41 5.78
C VAL A 78 1.91 6.84 6.94
N ALA A 79 0.90 6.05 7.31
CA ALA A 79 0.04 6.34 8.46
C ALA A 79 0.82 6.32 9.78
N GLU A 80 1.74 5.36 9.95
CA GLU A 80 2.62 5.30 11.11
C GLU A 80 3.52 6.55 11.20
N GLU A 81 4.03 7.04 10.08
CA GLU A 81 4.84 8.25 10.04
C GLU A 81 4.02 9.53 10.27
N GLU A 82 2.81 9.63 9.70
CA GLU A 82 1.88 10.73 10.00
C GLU A 82 1.59 10.79 11.51
N LEU A 83 1.34 9.64 12.14
CA LEU A 83 1.06 9.55 13.57
C LEU A 83 2.23 10.10 14.41
N LYS A 84 3.48 9.78 14.04
CA LYS A 84 4.67 10.32 14.72
C LYS A 84 4.74 11.84 14.59
N ILE A 85 4.56 12.37 13.37
CA ILE A 85 4.58 13.82 13.08
C ILE A 85 3.49 14.58 13.85
N ARG A 86 2.33 13.95 14.05
CA ARG A 86 1.22 14.50 14.83
C ARG A 86 1.51 14.51 16.33
N LYS A 87 2.02 13.41 16.87
CA LYS A 87 2.28 13.24 18.32
C LYS A 87 3.50 14.01 18.81
N ASP A 88 4.54 14.10 17.98
CA ASP A 88 5.80 14.72 18.35
C ASP A 88 6.12 15.93 17.46
N PRO A 89 5.97 17.16 17.98
CA PRO A 89 6.34 18.38 17.26
C PRO A 89 7.83 18.43 16.84
N ILE A 90 8.72 17.70 17.53
CA ILE A 90 10.16 17.63 17.18
C ILE A 90 10.36 16.88 15.86
N SER A 91 9.49 15.89 15.58
CA SER A 91 9.47 15.16 14.31
C SER A 91 9.08 16.04 13.09
N ARG A 92 8.61 17.28 13.31
CA ARG A 92 8.35 18.28 12.26
C ARG A 92 9.64 19.01 11.88
N THR A 93 10.61 18.26 11.34
CA THR A 93 11.97 18.76 11.08
C THR A 93 12.03 19.79 9.96
N THR A 94 11.07 19.78 9.02
CA THR A 94 11.04 20.68 7.87
C THR A 94 10.04 21.83 8.04
N ASP A 95 10.31 22.96 7.39
CA ASP A 95 9.41 24.13 7.44
C ASP A 95 8.03 23.83 6.84
N LEU A 96 7.97 22.93 5.84
CA LEU A 96 6.71 22.46 5.28
C LEU A 96 5.89 21.69 6.31
N LEU A 97 6.52 20.74 7.04
CA LEU A 97 5.83 19.98 8.09
C LEU A 97 5.36 20.88 9.22
N LYS A 98 6.18 21.85 9.66
CA LYS A 98 5.78 22.84 10.67
C LYS A 98 4.59 23.68 10.19
N LYS A 99 4.57 24.12 8.93
CA LYS A 99 3.46 24.90 8.38
C LYS A 99 2.17 24.09 8.22
N VAL A 100 2.29 22.84 7.77
CA VAL A 100 1.13 21.95 7.55
C VAL A 100 0.54 21.51 8.88
N PHE A 101 1.36 21.05 9.82
CA PHE A 101 0.89 20.53 11.12
C PHE A 101 0.86 21.58 12.24
N GLY A 102 1.29 22.82 11.99
CA GLY A 102 1.29 23.91 12.96
C GLY A 102 -0.09 24.45 13.34
N TYR A 103 -1.12 24.20 12.51
CA TYR A 103 -2.53 24.55 12.81
C TYR A 103 -3.26 23.52 13.68
N GLN A 104 -2.52 22.53 14.20
CA GLN A 104 -3.05 21.40 14.97
C GLN A 104 -3.01 21.64 16.49
N GLU A 105 -3.11 22.92 16.91
CA GLU A 105 -3.40 23.32 18.29
C GLU A 105 -4.92 23.44 18.52
#